data_AF-A0A830EA37-F1
#
_entry.id   AF-A0A830EA37-F1
#
_cell.length_a   1.000
_cell.length_b   1.000
_cell.length_c   1.000
_cell.angle_alpha   90.00
_cell.angle_beta   90.00
_cell.angle_gamma   90.00
#
_symmetry.space_group_name_H-M   'P 1'
#
loop_
_entity.id
_entity.type
_entity.pdbx_description
1 polymer ?
#
loop_
_entity_poly.entity_id
_entity_poly.type
_entity_poly.pdbx_seq_one_letter_code
_entity_poly.pdbx_strand_id
1 'polypeptide(L)'
;MAPIQCIYTQIPSLYGINLIPVLPFNISRALHYTLTVLWIAVTWITFSFFVFPYFGLSVTRGQVLTVLIIGVLTSISTLLGIWMSYLQLIPAPWWFIIGAQGRGATTQGTLWLILITAILGYVSYLWNKASRTAPEPLRSFAKILSITIAGTVAGAFIGALPIVQPWPDFQVDDDTCIC
;
A
#
# COMPACT_ATOMS: atom_id res chain seq x y z
N MET A 1 24.08 -7.31 24.91
CA MET A 1 23.95 -8.19 23.72
C MET A 1 23.09 -9.39 24.11
N ALA A 2 21.77 -9.31 23.86
CA ALA A 2 20.88 -10.45 24.03
C ALA A 2 20.87 -11.26 22.71
N PRO A 3 21.13 -12.58 22.74
CA PRO A 3 21.35 -13.34 21.52
C PRO A 3 20.03 -13.76 20.85
N ILE A 4 20.02 -13.66 19.52
CA ILE A 4 18.95 -13.93 18.55
C ILE A 4 18.67 -15.46 18.44
N GLN A 5 18.71 -16.18 19.55
CA GLN A 5 18.71 -17.65 19.57
C GLN A 5 17.32 -18.30 19.65
N CYS A 6 16.24 -17.52 19.86
CA CYS A 6 14.88 -18.10 19.97
C CYS A 6 14.19 -18.39 18.63
N ILE A 7 14.74 -18.03 17.47
CA ILE A 7 14.13 -18.38 16.16
C ILE A 7 14.60 -19.74 15.65
N TYR A 8 15.71 -20.29 16.15
CA TYR A 8 16.32 -21.51 15.59
C TYR A 8 15.87 -22.82 16.24
N THR A 9 15.07 -22.80 17.30
CA THR A 9 14.89 -23.99 18.17
C THR A 9 13.54 -24.70 18.07
N GLN A 10 12.69 -24.43 17.09
CA GLN A 10 11.51 -25.28 16.86
C GLN A 10 11.26 -25.47 15.36
N ILE A 11 11.19 -26.74 14.97
CA ILE A 11 10.97 -27.28 13.64
C ILE A 11 9.86 -26.49 12.93
N PRO A 12 10.07 -26.01 11.69
CA PRO A 12 9.13 -25.12 11.01
C PRO A 12 7.99 -25.93 10.36
N SER A 13 7.44 -26.87 11.13
CA SER A 13 6.20 -27.56 10.80
C SER A 13 5.08 -26.90 11.59
N LEU A 14 4.26 -26.09 10.91
CA LEU A 14 3.01 -25.63 11.51
C LEU A 14 2.07 -26.83 11.57
N TYR A 15 1.85 -27.35 12.78
CA TYR A 15 0.99 -28.52 13.02
C TYR A 15 1.37 -29.76 12.17
N GLY A 16 2.67 -29.98 11.91
CA GLY A 16 3.16 -31.10 11.10
C GLY A 16 3.21 -30.84 9.59
N ILE A 17 2.78 -29.67 9.10
CA ILE A 17 2.86 -29.28 7.69
C ILE A 17 4.12 -28.43 7.46
N ASN A 18 4.96 -28.82 6.50
CA ASN A 18 6.16 -28.06 6.13
C ASN A 18 5.79 -26.86 5.24
N LEU A 19 5.69 -25.67 5.85
CA LEU A 19 5.34 -24.43 5.14
C LEU A 19 6.58 -23.66 4.61
N ILE A 20 7.81 -24.09 4.92
CA ILE A 20 9.03 -23.38 4.51
C ILE A 20 9.11 -23.10 3.00
N PRO A 21 8.77 -24.04 2.11
CA PRO A 21 8.91 -23.80 0.67
C PRO A 21 7.99 -22.70 0.13
N VAL A 22 6.91 -22.38 0.86
CA VAL A 22 5.83 -21.49 0.40
C VAL A 22 5.80 -20.20 1.22
N LEU A 23 6.04 -20.30 2.53
CA LEU A 23 5.85 -19.21 3.48
C LEU A 23 6.98 -19.18 4.55
N PRO A 24 8.24 -18.95 4.13
CA PRO A 24 9.34 -18.69 5.06
C PRO A 24 9.12 -17.37 5.83
N PHE A 25 9.79 -17.23 6.97
CA PHE A 25 9.56 -16.12 7.91
C PHE A 25 9.67 -14.72 7.26
N ASN A 26 10.63 -14.51 6.36
CA ASN A 26 10.79 -13.24 5.63
C ASN A 26 9.56 -12.89 4.77
N ILE A 27 8.95 -13.89 4.11
CA ILE A 27 7.73 -13.73 3.33
C ILE A 27 6.54 -13.45 4.26
N SER A 28 6.37 -14.25 5.31
CA SER A 28 5.30 -14.05 6.30
C SER A 28 5.32 -12.64 6.89
N ARG A 29 6.51 -12.16 7.28
CA ARG A 29 6.71 -10.83 7.85
C ARG A 29 6.32 -9.73 6.84
N ALA A 30 6.79 -9.84 5.59
CA ALA A 30 6.49 -8.86 4.55
C ALA A 30 4.99 -8.81 4.21
N LEU A 31 4.35 -9.98 4.09
CA LEU A 31 2.91 -10.08 3.85
C LEU A 31 2.09 -9.53 5.02
N HIS A 32 2.46 -9.82 6.27
CA HIS A 32 1.75 -9.32 7.44
C HIS A 32 1.73 -7.79 7.51
N TYR A 33 2.90 -7.14 7.38
CA TYR A 33 2.96 -5.67 7.41
C TYR A 33 2.23 -5.04 6.22
N THR A 34 2.41 -5.60 5.02
CA THR A 34 1.76 -5.06 3.82
C THR A 34 0.26 -5.20 3.89
N LEU A 35 -0.24 -6.38 4.29
CA LEU A 35 -1.67 -6.62 4.48
C LEU A 35 -2.23 -5.66 5.54
N THR A 36 -1.52 -5.44 6.64
CA THR A 36 -1.92 -4.52 7.72
C THR A 36 -2.20 -3.12 7.19
N VAL A 37 -1.31 -2.58 6.36
CA VAL A 37 -1.50 -1.25 5.76
C VAL A 37 -2.64 -1.25 4.73
N LEU A 38 -2.68 -2.27 3.85
CA LEU A 38 -3.66 -2.34 2.77
C LEU A 38 -5.10 -2.47 3.28
N TRP A 39 -5.37 -3.30 4.30
CA TRP A 39 -6.74 -3.47 4.80
C TRP A 39 -7.25 -2.19 5.49
N ILE A 40 -6.37 -1.47 6.20
CA ILE A 40 -6.69 -0.17 6.80
C ILE A 40 -7.05 0.81 5.68
N ALA A 41 -6.22 0.93 4.65
CA ALA A 41 -6.46 1.82 3.52
C ALA A 41 -7.79 1.52 2.80
N VAL A 42 -8.07 0.26 2.47
CA VAL A 42 -9.30 -0.15 1.78
C VAL A 42 -10.55 0.16 2.64
N THR A 43 -10.47 -0.05 3.95
CA THR A 43 -11.58 0.27 4.88
C THR A 43 -11.88 1.77 4.86
N TRP A 44 -10.85 2.62 4.95
CA TRP A 44 -11.03 4.08 4.94
C TRP A 44 -11.48 4.64 3.59
N ILE A 45 -11.04 4.04 2.48
CA ILE A 45 -11.53 4.38 1.14
C ILE A 45 -13.01 4.03 1.02
N THR A 46 -13.41 2.83 1.45
CA THR A 46 -14.80 2.37 1.44
C THR A 46 -15.67 3.29 2.31
N PHE A 47 -15.19 3.65 3.50
CA PHE A 47 -15.85 4.60 4.39
C PHE A 47 -16.01 5.99 3.76
N SER A 48 -15.01 6.48 3.03
CA SER A 48 -15.10 7.76 2.31
C SER A 48 -16.25 7.76 1.31
N PHE A 49 -16.39 6.70 0.52
CA PHE A 49 -17.50 6.56 -0.44
C PHE A 49 -18.87 6.45 0.24
N PHE A 50 -18.94 5.77 1.38
CA PHE A 50 -20.15 5.71 2.19
C PHE A 50 -20.56 7.10 2.71
N VAL A 51 -19.58 7.93 3.07
CA VAL A 51 -19.81 9.24 3.69
C VAL A 51 -20.06 10.37 2.67
N PHE A 52 -19.55 10.29 1.44
CA PHE A 52 -19.66 11.37 0.45
C PHE A 52 -21.08 11.94 0.23
N PRO A 53 -22.16 11.14 0.19
CA PRO A 53 -23.52 11.67 0.05
C PRO A 53 -23.91 12.64 1.18
N TYR A 54 -23.42 12.43 2.40
CA TYR A 54 -23.67 13.31 3.55
C TYR A 54 -22.95 14.66 3.43
N PHE A 55 -21.93 14.75 2.58
CA PHE A 55 -21.20 15.98 2.25
C PHE A 55 -21.76 16.67 0.99
N GLY A 56 -22.93 16.25 0.51
CA GLY A 56 -23.57 16.80 -0.69
C GLY A 56 -22.89 16.37 -2.00
N LEU A 57 -21.99 15.37 -1.95
CA LEU A 57 -21.34 14.81 -3.13
C LEU A 57 -22.07 13.53 -3.57
N SER A 58 -22.77 13.58 -4.71
CA SER A 58 -23.32 12.40 -5.33
C SER A 58 -22.24 11.63 -6.10
N VAL A 59 -22.06 10.36 -5.74
CA VAL A 59 -21.13 9.44 -6.41
C VAL A 59 -21.95 8.31 -7.03
N THR A 60 -21.65 7.97 -8.29
CA THR A 60 -22.37 6.90 -8.98
C THR A 60 -21.94 5.53 -8.44
N ARG A 61 -22.85 4.55 -8.43
CA ARG A 61 -22.52 3.18 -8.02
C ARG A 61 -21.38 2.59 -8.85
N GLY A 62 -21.35 2.89 -10.15
CA GLY A 62 -20.29 2.45 -11.06
C GLY A 62 -18.92 3.01 -10.69
N GLN A 63 -18.84 4.28 -10.28
CA GLN A 63 -17.59 4.88 -9.82
C GLN A 63 -17.09 4.23 -8.52
N VAL A 64 -17.98 4.02 -7.54
CA VAL A 64 -17.62 3.33 -6.29
C VAL A 64 -17.09 1.93 -6.59
N LEU A 65 -17.83 1.16 -7.40
CA LEU A 65 -17.46 -0.20 -7.74
C LEU A 65 -16.11 -0.26 -8.49
N THR A 66 -15.88 0.66 -9.42
CA THR A 66 -14.61 0.74 -10.17
C THR A 66 -13.44 0.97 -9.23
N VAL A 67 -13.54 1.95 -8.31
CA VAL A 67 -12.45 2.24 -7.38
C VAL A 67 -12.20 1.10 -6.41
N LEU A 68 -13.27 0.45 -5.91
CA LEU A 68 -13.13 -0.70 -5.02
C LEU A 68 -12.55 -1.92 -5.73
N ILE A 69 -12.98 -2.24 -6.95
CA ILE A 69 -12.42 -3.35 -7.73
C ILE A 69 -10.95 -3.11 -8.00
N ILE A 70 -10.58 -1.93 -8.50
CA ILE A 70 -9.18 -1.59 -8.78
C ILE A 70 -8.35 -1.62 -7.49
N GLY A 71 -8.88 -1.11 -6.37
CA GLY A 71 -8.20 -1.13 -5.07
C GLY A 71 -7.97 -2.54 -4.53
N VAL A 72 -8.97 -3.42 -4.62
CA VAL A 72 -8.87 -4.82 -4.19
C VAL A 72 -7.89 -5.58 -5.09
N LEU A 73 -8.00 -5.42 -6.42
CA LEU A 73 -7.07 -6.04 -7.37
C LEU A 73 -5.64 -5.57 -7.10
N THR A 74 -5.41 -4.27 -6.95
CA THR A 74 -4.10 -3.71 -6.61
C THR A 74 -3.56 -4.29 -5.31
N SER A 75 -4.40 -4.44 -4.28
CA SER A 75 -4.00 -5.00 -2.99
C SER A 75 -3.61 -6.48 -3.09
N ILE A 76 -4.42 -7.29 -3.77
CA ILE A 76 -4.13 -8.71 -4.00
C ILE A 76 -2.85 -8.87 -4.83
N SER A 77 -2.73 -8.10 -5.92
CA SER A 77 -1.56 -8.15 -6.79
C SER A 77 -0.29 -7.68 -6.08
N THR A 78 -0.38 -6.72 -5.17
CA THR A 78 0.75 -6.31 -4.31
C THR A 78 1.25 -7.47 -3.46
N LEU A 79 0.34 -8.17 -2.78
CA LEU A 79 0.67 -9.31 -1.92
C LEU A 79 1.25 -10.47 -2.73
N LEU A 80 0.64 -10.79 -3.88
CA LEU A 80 1.15 -11.81 -4.80
C LEU A 80 2.51 -11.42 -5.38
N GLY A 81 2.71 -10.15 -5.73
CA GLY A 81 3.99 -9.63 -6.22
C GLY A 81 5.10 -9.84 -5.20
N ILE A 82 4.87 -9.47 -3.93
CA ILE A 82 5.82 -9.69 -2.84
C ILE A 82 6.13 -11.17 -2.66
N TRP A 83 5.09 -11.99 -2.60
CA TRP A 83 5.23 -13.44 -2.42
C TRP A 83 6.07 -14.08 -3.54
N MET A 84 5.73 -13.80 -4.80
CA MET A 84 6.45 -14.32 -5.97
C MET A 84 7.89 -13.79 -6.05
N SER A 85 8.11 -12.52 -5.71
CA SER A 85 9.44 -11.91 -5.72
C SER A 85 10.37 -12.58 -4.70
N TYR A 86 9.89 -12.86 -3.49
CA TYR A 86 10.70 -13.46 -2.44
C TYR A 86 10.96 -14.95 -2.69
N LEU A 87 10.07 -15.63 -3.41
CA LEU A 87 10.29 -16.98 -3.93
C LEU A 87 11.18 -17.03 -5.18
N GLN A 88 11.73 -15.89 -5.63
CA GLN A 88 12.58 -15.80 -6.82
C GLN A 88 11.88 -16.24 -8.12
N LEU A 89 10.55 -16.10 -8.18
CA LEU A 89 9.75 -16.46 -9.35
C LEU A 89 9.71 -15.35 -10.42
N ILE A 90 10.12 -14.13 -10.05
CA ILE A 90 10.12 -12.97 -10.94
C ILE A 90 11.58 -12.62 -11.31
N PRO A 91 11.97 -12.67 -12.59
CA PRO A 91 13.32 -12.32 -13.00
C PRO A 91 13.58 -10.80 -12.94
N ALA A 92 14.85 -10.41 -12.86
CA ALA A 92 15.26 -9.02 -13.04
C ALA A 92 14.99 -8.53 -14.47
N PRO A 93 14.60 -7.26 -14.67
CA PRO A 93 14.33 -6.20 -13.67
C PRO A 93 12.90 -6.18 -13.13
N TRP A 94 12.04 -7.12 -13.55
CA TRP A 94 10.59 -7.09 -13.28
C TRP A 94 10.22 -7.21 -11.81
N TRP A 95 11.05 -7.86 -10.99
CA TRP A 95 10.82 -8.00 -9.55
C TRP A 95 10.67 -6.64 -8.85
N PHE A 96 11.32 -5.59 -9.34
CA PHE A 96 11.25 -4.26 -8.77
C PHE A 96 9.94 -3.53 -9.13
N ILE A 97 9.42 -3.80 -10.33
CA ILE A 97 8.22 -3.15 -10.86
C ILE A 97 6.94 -3.82 -10.33
N ILE A 98 6.84 -5.14 -10.49
CA ILE A 98 5.62 -5.92 -10.19
C ILE A 98 5.78 -6.82 -8.96
N GLY A 99 6.98 -6.91 -8.38
CA GLY A 99 7.28 -7.77 -7.23
C GLY A 99 7.38 -6.97 -5.93
N ALA A 100 8.57 -7.00 -5.32
CA ALA A 100 8.89 -6.30 -4.07
C ALA A 100 10.20 -5.53 -4.15
N GLN A 101 10.21 -4.25 -3.75
CA GLN A 101 11.42 -3.41 -3.73
C GLN A 101 12.39 -3.79 -2.59
N GLY A 102 11.87 -4.34 -1.49
CA GLY A 102 12.69 -4.76 -0.35
C GLY A 102 13.17 -3.62 0.58
N ARG A 103 12.67 -2.39 0.42
CA ARG A 103 13.01 -1.25 1.28
C ARG A 103 12.34 -1.33 2.65
N GLY A 104 12.95 -0.70 3.65
CA GLY A 104 12.44 -0.66 5.01
C GLY A 104 11.07 0.02 5.14
N ALA A 105 10.86 1.13 4.43
CA ALA A 105 9.59 1.87 4.43
C ALA A 105 8.57 1.38 3.39
N THR A 106 9.03 0.87 2.23
CA THR A 106 8.17 0.44 1.11
C THR A 106 8.66 -0.86 0.49
N THR A 107 7.98 -1.98 0.80
CA THR A 107 8.34 -3.29 0.24
C THR A 107 7.64 -3.59 -1.09
N GLN A 108 6.57 -2.86 -1.43
CA GLN A 108 5.73 -3.10 -2.61
C GLN A 108 6.45 -2.72 -3.92
N GLY A 109 6.21 -3.44 -5.01
CA GLY A 109 6.69 -3.05 -6.35
C GLY A 109 6.18 -1.66 -6.79
N THR A 110 6.95 -1.00 -7.66
CA THR A 110 6.72 0.40 -8.06
C THR A 110 5.40 0.60 -8.80
N LEU A 111 4.97 -0.37 -9.64
CA LEU A 111 3.68 -0.33 -10.33
C LEU A 111 2.52 -0.26 -9.32
N TRP A 112 2.60 -1.07 -8.26
CA TRP A 112 1.57 -1.14 -7.25
C TRP A 112 1.48 0.17 -6.44
N LEU A 113 2.63 0.77 -6.10
CA LEU A 113 2.66 2.07 -5.45
C LEU A 113 2.09 3.20 -6.32
N ILE A 114 2.35 3.17 -7.64
CA ILE A 114 1.75 4.13 -8.59
C ILE A 114 0.23 3.97 -8.63
N LEU A 115 -0.28 2.74 -8.66
CA LEU A 115 -1.72 2.47 -8.64
C LEU A 115 -2.36 2.93 -7.31
N ILE A 116 -1.71 2.64 -6.18
CA ILE A 116 -2.14 3.13 -4.86
C ILE A 116 -2.17 4.66 -4.84
N THR A 117 -1.12 5.30 -5.37
CA THR A 117 -1.02 6.76 -5.50
C THR A 117 -2.18 7.32 -6.32
N ALA A 118 -2.51 6.70 -7.46
CA ALA A 118 -3.60 7.13 -8.32
C ALA A 118 -4.97 7.01 -7.61
N ILE A 119 -5.21 5.91 -6.89
CA ILE A 119 -6.45 5.68 -6.14
C ILE A 119 -6.58 6.71 -5.00
N LEU A 120 -5.53 6.90 -4.20
CA LEU A 120 -5.54 7.86 -3.10
C LEU A 120 -5.64 9.30 -3.61
N GLY A 121 -4.99 9.62 -4.73
CA GLY A 121 -5.09 10.92 -5.39
C GLY A 121 -6.52 11.19 -5.87
N TYR A 122 -7.18 10.18 -6.43
CA TYR A 122 -8.58 10.27 -6.80
C TYR A 122 -9.49 10.50 -5.60
N VAL A 123 -9.28 9.77 -4.49
CA VAL A 123 -10.05 9.95 -3.25
C VAL A 123 -9.81 11.32 -2.63
N SER A 124 -8.56 11.82 -2.62
CA SER A 124 -8.23 13.19 -2.19
C SER A 124 -8.94 14.24 -3.05
N TYR A 125 -9.00 14.04 -4.36
CA TYR A 125 -9.76 14.88 -5.28
C TYR A 125 -11.27 14.88 -4.97
N LEU A 126 -11.85 13.72 -4.65
CA LEU A 126 -13.26 13.63 -4.25
C LEU A 126 -13.52 14.37 -2.93
N TRP A 127 -12.62 14.26 -1.95
CA TRP A 127 -12.70 15.05 -0.72
C TRP A 127 -12.58 16.55 -0.96
N ASN A 128 -11.71 16.98 -1.88
CA ASN A 128 -11.65 18.39 -2.30
C ASN A 128 -12.97 18.84 -2.91
N LYS A 129 -13.56 18.03 -3.80
CA LYS A 129 -14.87 18.32 -4.41
C LYS A 129 -15.97 18.36 -3.34
N ALA A 130 -16.00 17.39 -2.43
CA ALA A 130 -16.93 17.33 -1.30
C ALA A 130 -16.81 18.58 -0.41
N SER A 131 -15.60 19.11 -0.21
CA SER A 131 -15.42 20.34 0.58
C SER A 131 -16.09 21.57 -0.04
N ARG A 132 -16.25 21.59 -1.36
CA ARG A 132 -16.92 22.70 -2.06
C ARG A 132 -18.44 22.59 -2.01
N THR A 133 -18.97 21.37 -1.88
CA THR A 133 -20.42 21.09 -1.82
C THR A 133 -20.94 20.97 -0.40
N ALA A 134 -20.06 20.75 0.58
CA ALA A 134 -20.44 20.50 1.96
C ALA A 134 -21.03 21.73 2.66
N PRO A 135 -21.97 21.53 3.60
CA PRO A 135 -22.44 22.56 4.51
C PRO A 135 -21.28 23.22 5.29
N GLU A 136 -21.42 24.50 5.63
CA GLU A 136 -20.47 25.29 6.45
C GLU A 136 -19.80 24.50 7.60
N PRO A 137 -20.52 23.76 8.47
CA PRO A 137 -19.90 23.04 9.57
C PRO A 137 -18.98 21.89 9.15
N LEU A 138 -19.24 21.24 8.00
CA LEU A 138 -18.51 20.06 7.52
C LEU A 138 -17.41 20.41 6.52
N ARG A 139 -17.43 21.63 5.97
CA ARG A 139 -16.48 22.10 4.95
C ARG A 139 -15.03 21.99 5.40
N SER A 140 -14.71 22.48 6.60
CA SER A 140 -13.34 22.47 7.14
C SER A 140 -12.81 21.04 7.30
N PHE A 141 -13.66 20.13 7.78
CA PHE A 141 -13.30 18.71 7.93
C PHE A 141 -12.97 18.06 6.58
N ALA A 142 -13.81 18.27 5.56
CA ALA A 142 -13.56 17.74 4.22
C ALA A 142 -12.27 18.31 3.58
N LYS A 143 -11.97 19.60 3.82
CA LYS A 143 -10.70 20.21 3.36
C LYS A 143 -9.48 19.59 4.04
N ILE A 144 -9.53 19.42 5.36
CA ILE A 144 -8.43 18.83 6.13
C ILE A 144 -8.17 17.40 5.63
N LEU A 145 -9.22 16.59 5.46
CA LEU A 145 -9.07 15.23 4.92
C LEU A 145 -8.46 15.22 3.52
N SER A 146 -8.90 16.11 2.63
CA SER A 146 -8.33 16.21 1.28
C SER A 146 -6.82 16.48 1.32
N ILE A 147 -6.38 17.45 2.14
CA ILE A 147 -4.97 17.83 2.28
C ILE A 147 -4.15 16.71 2.93
N THR A 148 -4.66 16.08 3.99
CA THR A 148 -3.97 14.97 4.66
C THR A 148 -3.78 13.79 3.71
N ILE A 149 -4.80 13.41 2.95
CA ILE A 149 -4.69 12.33 1.97
C ILE A 149 -3.73 12.73 0.84
N ALA A 150 -3.72 13.99 0.41
CA ALA A 150 -2.77 14.48 -0.59
C ALA A 150 -1.31 14.36 -0.10
N GLY A 151 -1.05 14.55 1.20
CA GLY A 151 0.25 14.27 1.81
C GLY A 151 0.65 12.79 1.67
N THR A 152 -0.27 11.86 1.93
CA THR A 152 -0.03 10.42 1.71
C THR A 152 0.22 10.10 0.24
N VAL A 153 -0.48 10.76 -0.69
CA VAL A 153 -0.27 10.61 -2.14
C VAL A 153 1.15 11.02 -2.52
N ALA A 154 1.64 12.16 -2.00
CA ALA A 154 3.00 12.60 -2.24
C ALA A 154 4.04 11.59 -1.72
N GLY A 155 3.85 11.09 -0.50
CA GLY A 155 4.73 10.08 0.09
C GLY A 155 4.73 8.76 -0.70
N ALA A 156 3.55 8.25 -1.09
CA ALA A 156 3.43 7.03 -1.89
C ALA A 156 4.05 7.19 -3.28
N PHE A 157 3.93 8.37 -3.89
CA PHE A 157 4.54 8.68 -5.18
C PHE A 157 6.06 8.71 -5.09
N ILE A 158 6.62 9.41 -4.09
CA ILE A 158 8.07 9.45 -3.85
C ILE A 158 8.60 8.05 -3.56
N GLY A 159 7.89 7.26 -2.75
CA GLY A 159 8.26 5.87 -2.45
C GLY A 159 8.20 4.91 -3.65
N ALA A 160 7.52 5.30 -4.75
CA ALA A 160 7.50 4.57 -6.01
C ALA A 160 8.71 4.89 -6.90
N LEU A 161 9.51 5.90 -6.54
CA LEU A 161 10.72 6.28 -7.25
C LEU A 161 11.95 5.59 -6.63
N PRO A 162 12.92 5.17 -7.46
CA PRO A 162 12.91 5.11 -8.92
C PRO A 162 11.96 3.99 -9.40
N ILE A 163 11.60 3.96 -10.68
CA ILE A 163 10.55 3.04 -11.17
C ILE A 163 11.09 1.67 -11.57
N VAL A 164 12.31 1.59 -12.12
CA VAL A 164 12.79 0.40 -12.84
C VAL A 164 13.84 -0.40 -12.07
N GLN A 165 14.72 0.27 -11.33
CA GLN A 165 15.82 -0.36 -10.61
C GLN A 165 16.12 0.45 -9.35
N PRO A 166 16.57 -0.19 -8.25
CA PRO A 166 16.92 0.51 -7.01
C PRO A 166 17.92 1.65 -7.22
N TRP A 167 17.95 2.61 -6.30
CA TRP A 167 19.00 3.62 -6.30
C TRP A 167 20.37 2.94 -6.11
N PRO A 168 21.42 3.46 -6.77
CA PRO A 168 22.76 2.86 -6.67
C PRO A 168 23.40 3.02 -5.27
N ASP A 169 22.89 3.95 -4.46
CA ASP A 169 23.38 4.23 -3.11
C ASP A 169 22.31 3.88 -2.07
N PHE A 170 22.66 2.98 -1.14
CA PHE A 170 21.79 2.55 -0.05
C PHE A 170 21.46 3.67 0.93
N GLN A 171 22.36 4.64 1.14
CA GLN A 171 22.09 5.76 2.05
C GLN A 171 20.97 6.65 1.51
N VAL A 172 20.98 6.90 0.20
CA VAL A 172 19.89 7.61 -0.49
C VAL A 172 18.60 6.78 -0.47
N ASP A 173 18.69 5.45 -0.53
CA ASP A 173 17.54 4.55 -0.56
C ASP A 173 16.78 4.50 0.78
N ASP A 174 17.49 4.45 1.91
CA ASP A 174 16.89 4.44 3.25
C ASP A 174 16.44 5.84 3.74
N ASP A 175 17.11 6.92 3.31
CA ASP A 175 16.82 8.30 3.76
C ASP A 175 15.79 9.05 2.90
N THR A 176 15.26 8.46 1.82
CA THR A 176 14.20 9.10 0.99
C THR A 176 12.84 9.24 1.71
N CYS A 177 12.73 8.70 2.92
CA CYS A 177 11.70 9.13 3.88
C CYS A 177 12.19 10.35 4.68
N ILE A 178 11.82 11.54 4.19
CA ILE A 178 11.79 12.83 4.93
C ILE A 178 13.12 13.61 4.92
N CYS A 179 13.16 14.64 4.06
CA CYS A 179 13.63 15.97 4.42
C CYS A 179 12.48 16.95 4.17
#